data_AF-A0A445N163-F1
#
_entry.id   AF-A0A445N163-F1
#
_cell.length_a   1.000
_cell.length_b   1.000
_cell.length_c   1.000
_cell.angle_alpha   90.00
_cell.angle_beta   90.00
_cell.angle_gamma   90.00
#
_symmetry.space_group_name_H-M   'P 1'
#
loop_
_entity.id
_entity.type
_entity.pdbx_description
1 polymer ?
#
loop_
_entity_poly.entity_id
_entity_poly.type
_entity_poly.pdbx_seq_one_letter_code
_entity_poly.pdbx_strand_id
1 'polypeptide(L)'
;MSNTINKIKTFLCFFLTGGFFILISSVGMARASEESIKYDTNQDGKIDQIICVDAGGQVKKVESDTNSDEIMDRFQYYEKGKPVRVERDTDYNQKIDCWDYLKDGKRTKQERDCKGAGRVDQVISFDEKERPLKIEKDTTGDNYFDTIYAFKEGKVSSSTRDTDADKKINIWETYENEKPVERKEDSNGDGKIDKLIFFDDKGLQKEARIDTDNDANMETFRYFKQGKIVEQKKDADLDGWCEVVTTYKDEKPCEEQKDTNKDKTFDCFLTYKNDRPVCQEKDTNFDGTRDFFCDFDASGQPTKIREDTRHTGRIDRIRYFEKGEPVKVEYDTKGNGYLDQISIFKNGRLCMQTLDENKDKRPDVNIFLGHRTFVWVTPICCGHALMTWNAAGFLLG
;
A
#
# COMPACT_ATOMS: atom_id res chain seq x y z
N MET A 1 -24.99 -43.72 -58.57
CA MET A 1 -24.04 -43.50 -57.46
C MET A 1 -22.88 -42.54 -57.78
N SER A 2 -22.84 -41.84 -58.93
CA SER A 2 -21.70 -40.95 -59.29
C SER A 2 -22.00 -39.43 -59.29
N ASN A 3 -23.25 -38.98 -59.11
CA ASN A 3 -23.60 -37.56 -59.25
C ASN A 3 -23.91 -36.82 -57.94
N THR A 4 -24.03 -37.53 -56.82
CA THR A 4 -24.30 -36.91 -55.51
C THR A 4 -23.01 -36.51 -54.78
N ILE A 5 -21.91 -37.23 -55.02
CA ILE A 5 -20.60 -36.99 -54.36
C ILE A 5 -19.89 -35.76 -54.96
N ASN A 6 -20.09 -35.46 -56.24
CA ASN A 6 -19.45 -34.29 -56.88
C ASN A 6 -20.09 -32.94 -56.50
N LYS A 7 -21.35 -32.90 -56.03
CA LYS A 7 -21.97 -31.64 -55.59
C LYS A 7 -21.49 -31.17 -54.22
N ILE A 8 -20.95 -32.06 -53.39
CA ILE A 8 -20.39 -31.71 -52.07
C ILE A 8 -18.97 -31.16 -52.21
N LYS A 9 -18.17 -31.67 -53.17
CA LYS A 9 -16.80 -31.17 -53.41
C LYS A 9 -16.72 -29.74 -53.96
N THR A 10 -17.74 -29.24 -54.67
CA THR A 10 -17.72 -27.88 -55.23
C THR A 10 -18.19 -26.79 -54.26
N PHE A 11 -18.68 -27.14 -53.07
CA PHE A 11 -19.28 -26.17 -52.14
C PHE A 11 -18.34 -25.70 -51.01
N LEU A 12 -17.15 -26.30 -50.86
CA LEU A 12 -16.22 -26.02 -49.76
C LEU A 12 -15.12 -25.03 -50.15
N CYS A 13 -15.43 -24.00 -50.94
CA CYS A 13 -14.44 -22.98 -51.32
C CYS A 13 -14.90 -21.54 -51.13
N PHE A 14 -16.10 -21.27 -50.62
CA PHE A 14 -16.55 -19.88 -50.42
C PHE A 14 -17.58 -19.73 -49.29
N PHE A 15 -17.40 -18.63 -48.55
CA PHE A 15 -18.32 -17.95 -47.61
C PHE A 15 -18.07 -18.11 -46.10
N LEU A 16 -17.15 -17.26 -45.62
CA LEU A 16 -17.48 -16.28 -44.58
C LEU A 16 -18.69 -15.44 -45.04
N THR A 17 -19.67 -15.29 -44.15
CA THR A 17 -20.90 -14.46 -44.25
C THR A 17 -22.07 -15.05 -45.06
N GLY A 18 -23.23 -15.16 -44.40
CA GLY A 18 -24.53 -15.36 -45.02
C GLY A 18 -25.15 -16.73 -44.77
N GLY A 19 -26.24 -16.77 -44.00
CA GLY A 19 -26.99 -17.98 -43.70
C GLY A 19 -27.54 -18.67 -44.95
N PHE A 20 -27.47 -20.00 -44.96
CA PHE A 20 -28.14 -20.82 -45.96
C PHE A 20 -28.79 -22.05 -45.30
N PHE A 21 -30.11 -22.10 -45.41
CA PHE A 21 -30.95 -23.22 -44.99
C PHE A 21 -30.83 -24.34 -46.02
N ILE A 22 -30.41 -25.54 -45.61
CA ILE A 22 -30.49 -26.74 -46.46
C ILE A 22 -31.56 -27.67 -45.88
N LEU A 23 -32.65 -27.80 -46.62
CA LEU A 23 -33.79 -28.67 -46.36
C LEU A 23 -33.58 -29.94 -47.21
N ILE A 24 -33.29 -31.07 -46.57
CA ILE A 24 -33.22 -32.38 -47.23
C ILE A 24 -34.43 -33.18 -46.77
N SER A 25 -35.33 -33.48 -47.71
CA SER A 25 -36.54 -34.26 -47.52
C SER A 25 -36.26 -35.77 -47.49
N SER A 26 -37.03 -36.42 -46.62
CA SER A 26 -37.02 -37.81 -46.13
C SER A 26 -37.00 -38.94 -47.16
N VAL A 27 -36.24 -40.01 -46.88
CA VAL A 27 -36.66 -41.43 -47.02
C VAL A 27 -35.90 -42.30 -46.01
N GLY A 28 -36.63 -43.10 -45.22
CA GLY A 28 -36.13 -44.36 -44.64
C GLY A 28 -36.11 -44.41 -43.11
N MET A 29 -37.07 -45.13 -42.50
CA MET A 29 -36.96 -45.61 -41.12
C MET A 29 -35.78 -46.59 -41.05
N ALA A 30 -34.64 -46.11 -40.56
CA ALA A 30 -33.52 -46.91 -40.10
C ALA A 30 -33.28 -46.58 -38.62
N ARG A 31 -32.80 -47.58 -37.87
CA ARG A 31 -32.49 -47.46 -36.44
C ARG A 31 -31.75 -46.16 -36.16
N ALA A 32 -32.23 -45.41 -35.17
CA ALA A 32 -31.64 -44.17 -34.70
C ALA A 32 -30.25 -44.44 -34.09
N SER A 33 -29.23 -44.61 -34.94
CA SER A 33 -27.84 -44.57 -34.55
C SER A 33 -27.32 -43.17 -34.87
N GLU A 34 -26.71 -42.51 -33.89
CA GLU A 34 -25.93 -41.30 -34.14
C GLU A 34 -24.83 -41.63 -35.16
N GLU A 35 -24.74 -40.83 -36.22
CA GLU A 35 -23.74 -41.01 -37.28
C GLU A 35 -22.61 -40.00 -37.07
N SER A 36 -21.37 -40.45 -37.24
CA SER A 36 -20.18 -39.60 -37.17
C SER A 36 -19.49 -39.57 -38.53
N ILE A 37 -19.21 -38.37 -39.02
CA ILE A 37 -18.56 -38.11 -40.31
C ILE A 37 -17.20 -37.49 -40.03
N LYS A 38 -16.13 -38.12 -40.54
CA LYS A 38 -14.75 -37.68 -40.33
C LYS A 38 -14.25 -36.94 -41.56
N TYR A 39 -13.53 -35.84 -41.34
CA TYR A 39 -12.95 -35.00 -42.37
C TYR A 39 -11.44 -34.83 -42.13
N ASP A 40 -10.72 -34.87 -43.24
CA ASP A 40 -9.33 -34.44 -43.37
C ASP A 40 -9.38 -33.20 -44.28
N THR A 41 -9.51 -32.03 -43.66
CA THR A 41 -9.80 -30.78 -44.35
C THR A 41 -8.56 -30.25 -45.05
N ASN A 42 -7.37 -30.46 -44.47
CA ASN A 42 -6.09 -30.02 -45.02
C ASN A 42 -5.43 -31.04 -46.00
N GLN A 43 -5.98 -32.26 -46.10
CA GLN A 43 -5.52 -33.37 -46.96
C GLN A 43 -4.12 -33.89 -46.62
N ASP A 44 -3.71 -33.82 -45.35
CA ASP A 44 -2.42 -34.34 -44.89
C ASP A 44 -2.48 -35.83 -44.49
N GLY A 45 -3.66 -36.45 -44.58
CA GLY A 45 -3.92 -37.84 -44.23
C GLY A 45 -4.36 -38.04 -42.79
N LYS A 46 -4.47 -36.98 -41.98
CA LYS A 46 -4.95 -37.01 -40.60
C LYS A 46 -6.36 -36.42 -40.52
N ILE A 47 -7.15 -36.93 -39.57
CA ILE A 47 -8.51 -36.42 -39.35
C ILE A 47 -8.40 -35.17 -38.49
N ASP A 48 -8.81 -34.02 -39.03
CA ASP A 48 -8.81 -32.73 -38.32
C ASP A 48 -10.20 -32.32 -37.81
N GLN A 49 -11.25 -33.02 -38.26
CA GLN A 49 -12.62 -32.70 -37.85
C GLN A 49 -13.54 -33.94 -37.84
N ILE A 50 -14.40 -34.01 -36.81
CA ILE A 50 -15.44 -35.04 -36.68
C ILE A 50 -16.79 -34.36 -36.46
N ILE A 51 -17.77 -34.66 -37.31
CA ILE A 51 -19.15 -34.13 -37.20
C ILE A 51 -20.07 -35.26 -36.76
N CYS A 52 -20.75 -35.09 -35.63
CA CYS A 52 -21.77 -36.00 -35.14
C CYS A 52 -23.16 -35.44 -35.42
N VAL A 53 -24.00 -36.22 -36.11
CA VAL A 53 -25.39 -35.86 -36.43
C VAL A 53 -26.38 -36.73 -35.67
N ASP A 54 -27.55 -36.16 -35.36
CA ASP A 54 -28.67 -36.90 -34.77
C ASP A 54 -29.38 -37.81 -35.80
N ALA A 55 -30.35 -38.60 -35.33
CA ALA A 55 -31.12 -39.50 -36.19
C ALA A 55 -31.93 -38.78 -37.30
N GLY A 56 -32.14 -37.47 -37.17
CA GLY A 56 -32.77 -36.62 -38.17
C GLY A 56 -31.77 -35.95 -39.13
N GLY A 57 -30.47 -36.23 -38.99
CA GLY A 57 -29.40 -35.63 -39.78
C GLY A 57 -29.02 -34.21 -39.36
N GLN A 58 -29.51 -33.70 -38.23
CA GLN A 58 -29.10 -32.40 -37.70
C GLN A 58 -27.78 -32.51 -36.94
N VAL A 59 -26.89 -31.55 -37.11
CA VAL A 59 -25.61 -31.51 -36.40
C VAL A 59 -25.87 -31.37 -34.89
N LYS A 60 -25.27 -32.26 -34.11
CA LYS A 60 -25.32 -32.27 -32.64
C LYS A 60 -24.00 -31.83 -32.03
N LYS A 61 -22.88 -32.28 -32.60
CA LYS A 61 -21.53 -32.01 -32.11
C LYS A 61 -20.55 -31.90 -33.29
N VAL A 62 -19.60 -30.97 -33.20
CA VAL A 62 -18.43 -30.90 -34.07
C VAL A 62 -17.19 -30.93 -33.19
N GLU A 63 -16.28 -31.84 -33.47
CA GLU A 63 -14.97 -31.97 -32.83
C GLU A 63 -13.91 -31.50 -33.83
N SER A 64 -12.88 -30.81 -33.36
CA SER A 64 -11.80 -30.31 -34.21
C SER A 64 -10.47 -30.43 -33.48
N ASP A 65 -9.46 -30.89 -34.21
CA ASP A 65 -8.05 -30.83 -33.84
C ASP A 65 -7.50 -29.51 -34.42
N THR A 66 -7.24 -28.55 -33.53
CA THR A 66 -6.81 -27.20 -33.90
C THR A 66 -5.29 -27.02 -33.86
N ASN A 67 -4.56 -27.93 -33.22
CA ASN A 67 -3.09 -27.88 -33.13
C ASN A 67 -2.39 -28.95 -34.01
N SER A 68 -3.16 -29.81 -34.67
CA SER A 68 -2.71 -30.90 -35.55
C SER A 68 -1.90 -32.00 -34.86
N ASP A 69 -2.19 -32.28 -33.59
CA ASP A 69 -1.55 -33.35 -32.80
C ASP A 69 -2.28 -34.70 -32.84
N GLU A 70 -3.33 -34.81 -33.66
CA GLU A 70 -4.22 -35.97 -33.82
C GLU A 70 -5.19 -36.18 -32.65
N ILE A 71 -5.24 -35.25 -31.69
CA ILE A 71 -6.15 -35.25 -30.54
C ILE A 71 -7.12 -34.07 -30.72
N MET A 72 -8.42 -34.35 -30.66
CA MET A 72 -9.43 -33.31 -30.75
C MET A 72 -9.39 -32.44 -29.48
N ASP A 73 -9.19 -31.13 -29.64
CA ASP A 73 -9.09 -30.16 -28.53
C ASP A 73 -10.28 -29.19 -28.46
N ARG A 74 -11.10 -29.11 -29.52
CA ARG A 74 -12.25 -28.21 -29.60
C ARG A 74 -13.54 -28.95 -29.89
N PHE A 75 -14.55 -28.76 -29.04
CA PHE A 75 -15.84 -29.44 -29.15
C PHE A 75 -16.99 -28.43 -29.15
N GLN A 76 -17.74 -28.36 -30.24
CA GLN A 76 -18.87 -27.44 -30.42
C GLN A 76 -20.19 -28.20 -30.45
N TYR A 77 -21.13 -27.82 -29.57
CA TYR A 77 -22.43 -28.45 -29.39
C TYR A 77 -23.55 -27.60 -29.99
N TYR A 78 -24.52 -28.26 -30.60
CA TYR A 78 -25.63 -27.62 -31.30
C TYR A 78 -26.97 -28.14 -30.78
N GLU A 79 -27.94 -27.23 -30.64
CA GLU A 79 -29.35 -27.56 -30.42
C GLU A 79 -30.21 -26.85 -31.44
N LYS A 80 -31.11 -27.57 -32.10
CA LYS A 80 -32.02 -27.04 -33.14
C LYS A 80 -31.24 -26.24 -34.21
N GLY A 81 -30.08 -26.74 -34.61
CA GLY A 81 -29.19 -26.13 -35.61
C GLY A 81 -28.42 -24.88 -35.17
N LYS A 82 -28.52 -24.46 -33.90
CA LYS A 82 -27.78 -23.30 -33.35
C LYS A 82 -26.70 -23.76 -32.36
N PRO A 83 -25.51 -23.14 -32.35
CA PRO A 83 -24.50 -23.46 -31.35
C PRO A 83 -24.97 -22.99 -29.97
N VAL A 84 -24.84 -23.88 -28.98
CA VAL A 84 -25.22 -23.61 -27.58
C VAL A 84 -24.05 -23.67 -26.62
N ARG A 85 -22.99 -24.41 -26.98
CA ARG A 85 -21.79 -24.57 -26.14
C ARG A 85 -20.56 -24.85 -26.98
N VAL A 86 -19.42 -24.29 -26.60
CA VAL A 86 -18.10 -24.61 -27.17
C VAL A 86 -17.15 -24.92 -26.03
N GLU A 87 -16.55 -26.10 -26.06
CA GLU A 87 -15.51 -26.54 -25.12
C GLU A 87 -14.16 -26.50 -25.83
N ARG A 88 -13.11 -26.08 -25.11
CA ARG A 88 -11.74 -26.04 -25.61
C ARG A 88 -10.76 -26.49 -24.53
N ASP A 89 -9.81 -27.29 -24.95
CA ASP A 89 -8.51 -27.47 -24.30
C ASP A 89 -7.56 -26.43 -24.91
N THR A 90 -7.25 -25.37 -24.16
CA THR A 90 -6.49 -24.22 -24.68
C THR A 90 -4.99 -24.33 -24.46
N ASP A 91 -4.56 -25.22 -23.54
CA ASP A 91 -3.15 -25.52 -23.29
C ASP A 91 -2.69 -26.89 -23.84
N TYR A 92 -3.62 -27.63 -24.44
CA TYR A 92 -3.42 -28.94 -25.09
C TYR A 92 -2.95 -30.03 -24.13
N ASN A 93 -3.43 -29.99 -22.88
CA ASN A 93 -3.09 -30.97 -21.84
C ASN A 93 -4.06 -32.18 -21.78
N GLN A 94 -4.96 -32.30 -22.76
CA GLN A 94 -6.05 -33.27 -22.89
C GLN A 94 -7.18 -33.11 -21.86
N LYS A 95 -7.27 -31.95 -21.20
CA LYS A 95 -8.38 -31.60 -20.32
C LYS A 95 -8.99 -30.30 -20.82
N ILE A 96 -10.30 -30.29 -20.96
CA ILE A 96 -11.03 -29.06 -21.26
C ILE A 96 -10.81 -28.07 -20.11
N ASP A 97 -10.36 -26.86 -20.46
CA ASP A 97 -10.15 -25.77 -19.52
C ASP A 97 -11.09 -24.58 -19.79
N CYS A 98 -11.81 -24.58 -20.92
CA CYS A 98 -12.63 -23.44 -21.32
C CYS A 98 -13.99 -23.89 -21.87
N TRP A 99 -15.06 -23.29 -21.33
CA TRP A 99 -16.45 -23.52 -21.76
C TRP A 99 -17.11 -22.19 -22.11
N ASP A 100 -17.48 -22.00 -23.38
CA ASP A 100 -18.35 -20.92 -23.81
C ASP A 100 -19.80 -21.40 -23.89
N TYR A 101 -20.73 -20.60 -23.38
CA TYR A 101 -22.16 -20.81 -23.52
C TYR A 101 -22.74 -19.75 -24.45
N LEU A 102 -23.56 -20.19 -25.40
CA LEU A 102 -24.12 -19.34 -26.44
C LEU A 102 -25.65 -19.39 -26.41
N LYS A 103 -26.27 -18.24 -26.66
CA LYS A 103 -27.72 -18.11 -26.87
C LYS A 103 -27.95 -17.31 -28.14
N ASP A 104 -28.72 -17.89 -29.07
CA ASP A 104 -28.99 -17.29 -30.38
C ASP A 104 -27.71 -16.90 -31.16
N GLY A 105 -26.67 -17.73 -31.04
CA GLY A 105 -25.38 -17.54 -31.69
C GLY A 105 -24.47 -16.51 -31.03
N LYS A 106 -24.89 -15.87 -29.94
CA LYS A 106 -24.09 -14.92 -29.17
C LYS A 106 -23.60 -15.55 -27.88
N ARG A 107 -22.34 -15.34 -27.52
CA ARG A 107 -21.76 -15.77 -26.25
C ARG A 107 -22.43 -15.00 -25.09
N THR A 108 -22.98 -15.74 -24.14
CA THR A 108 -23.60 -15.18 -22.93
C THR A 108 -22.74 -15.37 -21.69
N LYS A 109 -21.96 -16.46 -21.65
CA LYS A 109 -21.09 -16.82 -20.53
C LYS A 109 -19.84 -17.54 -21.03
N GLN A 110 -18.71 -17.35 -20.35
CA GLN A 110 -17.51 -18.16 -20.49
C GLN A 110 -17.04 -18.58 -19.10
N GLU A 111 -16.68 -19.85 -18.96
CA GLU A 111 -16.03 -20.40 -17.77
C GLU A 111 -14.61 -20.85 -18.15
N ARG A 112 -13.65 -20.63 -17.25
CA ARG A 112 -12.27 -21.10 -17.42
C ARG A 112 -11.69 -21.70 -16.14
N ASP A 113 -10.91 -22.77 -16.32
CA ASP A 113 -9.98 -23.34 -15.34
C ASP A 113 -8.56 -22.91 -15.74
N CYS A 114 -8.21 -21.65 -15.42
CA CYS A 114 -6.93 -21.08 -15.82
C CYS A 114 -5.73 -21.74 -15.10
N LYS A 115 -5.97 -22.38 -13.95
CA LYS A 115 -4.94 -23.03 -13.11
C LYS A 115 -4.80 -24.53 -13.39
N GLY A 116 -5.65 -25.13 -14.22
CA GLY A 116 -5.65 -26.57 -14.53
C GLY A 116 -5.97 -27.46 -13.32
N ALA A 117 -6.67 -26.91 -12.32
CA ALA A 117 -6.97 -27.58 -11.05
C ALA A 117 -8.18 -28.52 -11.15
N GLY A 118 -8.79 -28.63 -12.33
CA GLY A 118 -10.05 -29.34 -12.57
C GLY A 118 -11.27 -28.55 -12.07
N ARG A 119 -11.14 -27.23 -11.88
CA ARG A 119 -12.18 -26.36 -11.30
C ARG A 119 -12.18 -25.00 -11.99
N VAL A 120 -13.37 -24.46 -12.22
CA VAL A 120 -13.52 -23.13 -12.82
C VAL A 120 -13.04 -22.07 -11.82
N ASP A 121 -11.98 -21.35 -12.19
CA ASP A 121 -11.43 -20.23 -11.41
C ASP A 121 -11.80 -18.87 -12.01
N GLN A 122 -12.48 -18.85 -13.17
CA GLN A 122 -12.92 -17.62 -13.80
C GLN A 122 -14.24 -17.78 -14.54
N VAL A 123 -15.13 -16.80 -14.35
CA VAL A 123 -16.41 -16.71 -15.07
C VAL A 123 -16.56 -15.32 -15.68
N ILE A 124 -16.86 -15.26 -16.97
CA ILE A 124 -17.16 -14.02 -17.69
C ILE A 124 -18.62 -14.07 -18.15
N SER A 125 -19.39 -13.03 -17.84
CA SER A 125 -20.73 -12.82 -18.39
C SER A 125 -20.67 -11.72 -19.45
N PHE A 126 -21.43 -11.87 -20.54
CA PHE A 126 -21.41 -10.96 -21.68
C PHE A 126 -22.77 -10.30 -21.95
N ASP A 127 -22.75 -9.09 -22.51
CA ASP A 127 -23.95 -8.37 -22.96
C ASP A 127 -24.43 -8.85 -24.35
N GLU A 128 -25.53 -8.27 -24.84
CA GLU A 128 -26.09 -8.61 -26.15
C GLU A 128 -25.17 -8.28 -27.35
N LYS A 129 -24.10 -7.50 -27.13
CA LYS A 129 -23.06 -7.18 -28.11
C LYS A 129 -21.78 -7.99 -27.87
N GLU A 130 -21.86 -9.04 -27.03
CA GLU A 130 -20.74 -9.90 -26.62
C GLU A 130 -19.60 -9.14 -25.94
N ARG A 131 -19.91 -7.99 -25.30
CA ARG A 131 -18.96 -7.26 -24.47
C ARG A 131 -19.05 -7.76 -23.03
N PRO A 132 -17.95 -7.81 -22.27
CA PRO A 132 -17.99 -8.20 -20.86
C PRO A 132 -18.97 -7.31 -20.06
N LEU A 133 -19.75 -7.95 -19.21
CA LEU A 133 -20.60 -7.33 -18.18
C LEU A 133 -20.02 -7.54 -16.78
N LYS A 134 -19.50 -8.75 -16.53
CA LYS A 134 -18.98 -9.17 -15.23
C LYS A 134 -17.87 -10.19 -15.44
N ILE A 135 -16.79 -10.07 -14.67
CA ILE A 135 -15.77 -11.12 -14.57
C ILE A 135 -15.61 -11.47 -13.09
N GLU A 136 -15.70 -12.74 -12.77
CA GLU A 136 -15.51 -13.31 -11.44
C GLU A 136 -14.25 -14.18 -11.47
N LYS A 137 -13.38 -14.05 -10.48
CA LYS A 137 -12.12 -14.80 -10.40
C LYS A 137 -11.86 -15.31 -9.00
N ASP A 138 -11.38 -16.55 -8.92
CA ASP A 138 -10.81 -17.18 -7.73
C ASP A 138 -9.29 -17.09 -7.84
N THR A 139 -8.75 -16.00 -7.30
CA THR A 139 -7.31 -15.75 -7.25
C THR A 139 -6.65 -16.49 -6.09
N THR A 140 -7.35 -16.70 -4.97
CA THR A 140 -6.82 -17.37 -3.76
C THR A 140 -6.71 -18.89 -3.88
N GLY A 141 -7.54 -19.52 -4.73
CA GLY A 141 -7.64 -20.98 -4.91
C GLY A 141 -8.53 -21.68 -3.87
N ASP A 142 -9.37 -20.94 -3.13
CA ASP A 142 -10.23 -21.49 -2.08
C ASP A 142 -11.61 -21.97 -2.59
N ASN A 143 -11.85 -21.86 -3.90
CA ASN A 143 -13.10 -22.14 -4.62
C ASN A 143 -14.21 -21.11 -4.41
N TYR A 144 -13.87 -19.91 -3.95
CA TYR A 144 -14.76 -18.77 -3.92
C TYR A 144 -14.19 -17.69 -4.85
N PHE A 145 -15.08 -17.01 -5.57
CA PHE A 145 -14.66 -15.88 -6.39
C PHE A 145 -14.37 -14.68 -5.50
N ASP A 146 -13.11 -14.48 -5.15
CA ASP A 146 -12.65 -13.37 -4.33
C ASP A 146 -12.62 -12.04 -5.10
N THR A 147 -12.46 -12.07 -6.42
CA THR A 147 -12.32 -10.86 -7.25
C THR A 147 -13.46 -10.76 -8.25
N ILE A 148 -14.21 -9.65 -8.20
CA ILE A 148 -15.31 -9.39 -9.12
C ILE A 148 -15.08 -8.06 -9.82
N TYR A 149 -15.06 -8.07 -11.15
CA TYR A 149 -15.06 -6.87 -11.99
C TYR A 149 -16.44 -6.66 -12.60
N ALA A 150 -16.93 -5.42 -12.57
CA ALA A 150 -18.11 -4.98 -13.29
C ALA A 150 -17.72 -4.09 -14.46
N PHE A 151 -18.45 -4.24 -15.57
CA PHE A 151 -18.20 -3.52 -16.82
C PHE A 151 -19.43 -2.75 -17.26
N LYS A 152 -19.21 -1.54 -17.79
CA LYS A 152 -20.21 -0.73 -18.46
C LYS A 152 -19.77 -0.51 -19.90
N GLU A 153 -20.60 -0.96 -20.84
CA GLU A 153 -20.31 -0.86 -22.28
C GLU A 153 -18.99 -1.52 -22.70
N GLY A 154 -18.55 -2.55 -21.99
CA GLY A 154 -17.29 -3.27 -22.22
C GLY A 154 -16.06 -2.63 -21.56
N LYS A 155 -16.20 -1.50 -20.86
CA LYS A 155 -15.14 -0.87 -20.08
C LYS A 155 -15.33 -1.17 -18.60
N VAL A 156 -14.24 -1.44 -17.87
CA VAL A 156 -14.30 -1.65 -16.43
C VAL A 156 -14.85 -0.41 -15.73
N SER A 157 -15.82 -0.61 -14.84
CA SER A 157 -16.43 0.46 -14.04
C SER A 157 -16.10 0.33 -12.56
N SER A 158 -15.99 -0.91 -12.05
CA SER A 158 -15.65 -1.17 -10.66
C SER A 158 -15.07 -2.57 -10.48
N SER A 159 -14.40 -2.78 -9.35
CA SER A 159 -14.00 -4.09 -8.87
C SER A 159 -14.12 -4.21 -7.36
N THR A 160 -14.44 -5.41 -6.87
CA THR A 160 -14.37 -5.79 -5.46
C THR A 160 -13.39 -6.93 -5.27
N ARG A 161 -12.69 -6.96 -4.14
CA ARG A 161 -11.75 -8.02 -3.79
C ARG A 161 -11.87 -8.42 -2.31
N ASP A 162 -11.81 -9.72 -2.06
CA ASP A 162 -11.53 -10.35 -0.77
C ASP A 162 -10.05 -10.79 -0.80
N THR A 163 -9.19 -10.12 -0.03
CA THR A 163 -7.74 -10.35 -0.10
C THR A 163 -7.20 -11.34 0.92
N ASP A 164 -8.03 -11.79 1.87
CA ASP A 164 -7.67 -12.66 3.00
C ASP A 164 -8.53 -13.94 3.08
N ALA A 165 -9.42 -14.16 2.10
CA ALA A 165 -10.25 -15.35 1.93
C ALA A 165 -11.21 -15.60 3.10
N ASP A 166 -11.68 -14.53 3.75
CA ASP A 166 -12.65 -14.60 4.85
C ASP A 166 -14.11 -14.53 4.37
N LYS A 167 -14.31 -14.38 3.05
CA LYS A 167 -15.59 -14.23 2.32
C LYS A 167 -16.25 -12.88 2.51
N LYS A 168 -15.52 -11.89 3.02
CA LYS A 168 -15.93 -10.50 3.05
C LYS A 168 -15.03 -9.72 2.11
N ILE A 169 -15.65 -8.79 1.38
CA ILE A 169 -14.89 -7.86 0.56
C ILE A 169 -14.17 -6.90 1.50
N ASN A 170 -12.87 -6.72 1.28
CA ASN A 170 -12.06 -5.73 1.98
C ASN A 170 -11.48 -4.66 1.05
N ILE A 171 -11.63 -4.80 -0.28
CA ILE A 171 -11.24 -3.76 -1.24
C ILE A 171 -12.36 -3.48 -2.23
N TRP A 172 -12.67 -2.20 -2.42
CA TRP A 172 -13.54 -1.69 -3.48
C TRP A 172 -12.78 -0.68 -4.32
N GLU A 173 -12.90 -0.75 -5.63
CA GLU A 173 -12.22 0.16 -6.55
C GLU A 173 -13.14 0.58 -7.68
N THR A 174 -13.12 1.87 -8.00
CA THR A 174 -13.92 2.48 -9.07
C THR A 174 -12.99 2.95 -10.18
N TYR A 175 -13.43 2.79 -11.42
CA TYR A 175 -12.65 3.11 -12.61
C TYR A 175 -13.39 4.10 -13.51
N GLU A 176 -12.63 5.04 -14.09
CA GLU A 176 -13.08 5.90 -15.17
C GLU A 176 -12.02 5.89 -16.28
N ASN A 177 -12.46 5.82 -17.54
CA ASN A 177 -11.56 5.72 -18.69
C ASN A 177 -10.51 4.61 -18.54
N GLU A 178 -10.93 3.47 -17.96
CA GLU A 178 -10.11 2.27 -17.72
C GLU A 178 -8.94 2.49 -16.73
N LYS A 179 -8.98 3.58 -15.95
CA LYS A 179 -8.03 3.88 -14.89
C LYS A 179 -8.74 3.96 -13.55
N PRO A 180 -8.09 3.57 -12.44
CA PRO A 180 -8.68 3.73 -11.12
C PRO A 180 -8.85 5.21 -10.81
N VAL A 181 -9.93 5.57 -10.12
CA VAL A 181 -10.19 6.93 -9.62
C VAL A 181 -10.32 6.98 -8.11
N GLU A 182 -10.80 5.88 -7.51
CA GLU A 182 -11.02 5.74 -6.07
C GLU A 182 -10.83 4.27 -5.67
N ARG A 183 -10.17 4.04 -4.53
CA ARG A 183 -10.09 2.75 -3.85
C ARG A 183 -10.43 2.91 -2.37
N LYS A 184 -11.22 1.99 -1.84
CA LYS A 184 -11.52 1.84 -0.41
C LYS A 184 -10.93 0.53 0.09
N GLU A 185 -10.32 0.56 1.26
CA GLU A 185 -9.73 -0.62 1.91
C GLU A 185 -10.22 -0.71 3.37
N ASP A 186 -10.77 -1.86 3.73
CA ASP A 186 -11.04 -2.31 5.11
C ASP A 186 -9.92 -3.29 5.48
N SER A 187 -8.83 -2.77 6.03
CA SER A 187 -7.60 -3.53 6.29
C SER A 187 -7.71 -4.41 7.54
N ASN A 188 -8.60 -4.07 8.49
CA ASN A 188 -8.77 -4.79 9.75
C ASN A 188 -10.00 -5.74 9.77
N GLY A 189 -10.86 -5.66 8.76
CA GLY A 189 -12.03 -6.55 8.58
C GLY A 189 -13.22 -6.23 9.49
N ASP A 190 -13.27 -5.03 10.06
CA ASP A 190 -14.32 -4.61 10.99
C ASP A 190 -15.58 -4.05 10.29
N GLY A 191 -15.54 -3.91 8.95
CA GLY A 191 -16.61 -3.39 8.12
C GLY A 191 -16.58 -1.87 7.92
N LYS A 192 -15.59 -1.17 8.48
CA LYS A 192 -15.32 0.25 8.24
C LYS A 192 -14.13 0.39 7.30
N ILE A 193 -14.05 1.55 6.65
CA ILE A 193 -12.98 1.81 5.69
C ILE A 193 -11.81 2.45 6.43
N ASP A 194 -10.69 1.75 6.49
CA ASP A 194 -9.43 2.23 7.07
C ASP A 194 -8.68 3.17 6.11
N LYS A 195 -8.77 2.93 4.80
CA LYS A 195 -8.09 3.75 3.79
C LYS A 195 -8.99 4.11 2.61
N LEU A 196 -8.96 5.38 2.23
CA LEU A 196 -9.57 5.91 1.02
C LEU A 196 -8.48 6.54 0.15
N ILE A 197 -8.22 5.94 -1.01
CA ILE A 197 -7.16 6.34 -1.94
C ILE A 197 -7.80 6.92 -3.19
N PHE A 198 -7.35 8.09 -3.61
CA PHE A 198 -7.75 8.72 -4.86
C PHE A 198 -6.60 8.75 -5.86
N PHE A 199 -6.95 8.63 -7.13
CA PHE A 199 -5.99 8.59 -8.23
C PHE A 199 -6.16 9.79 -9.18
N ASP A 200 -5.08 10.13 -9.90
CA ASP A 200 -5.05 11.13 -10.94
C ASP A 200 -5.51 10.56 -12.31
N ASP A 201 -5.53 11.42 -13.34
CA ASP A 201 -5.92 11.06 -14.71
C ASP A 201 -4.96 10.06 -15.37
N LYS A 202 -3.77 9.83 -14.79
CA LYS A 202 -2.79 8.82 -15.21
C LYS A 202 -2.95 7.51 -14.43
N GLY A 203 -3.84 7.45 -13.44
CA GLY A 203 -4.02 6.30 -12.55
C GLY A 203 -2.94 6.20 -11.46
N LEU A 204 -2.20 7.28 -11.20
CA LEU A 204 -1.25 7.36 -10.10
C LEU A 204 -1.96 7.91 -8.85
N GLN A 205 -1.52 7.48 -7.67
CA GLN A 205 -2.07 8.02 -6.42
C GLN A 205 -1.84 9.54 -6.37
N LYS A 206 -2.88 10.27 -5.97
CA LYS A 206 -2.84 11.73 -5.73
C LYS A 206 -3.12 12.10 -4.28
N GLU A 207 -3.97 11.32 -3.61
CA GLU A 207 -4.38 11.56 -2.23
C GLU A 207 -4.71 10.22 -1.57
N ALA A 208 -4.40 10.09 -0.28
CA ALA A 208 -4.89 9.01 0.56
C ALA A 208 -5.36 9.58 1.89
N ARG A 209 -6.51 9.11 2.37
CA ARG A 209 -7.05 9.37 3.70
C ARG A 209 -7.03 8.07 4.49
N ILE A 210 -6.54 8.14 5.71
CA ILE A 210 -6.22 6.97 6.53
C ILE A 210 -6.75 7.22 7.92
N ASP A 211 -7.56 6.28 8.40
CA ASP A 211 -7.89 6.12 9.81
C ASP A 211 -6.72 5.38 10.48
N THR A 212 -5.95 6.09 11.31
CA THR A 212 -4.71 5.53 11.90
C THR A 212 -4.95 4.90 13.26
N ASP A 213 -5.99 5.29 13.98
CA ASP A 213 -6.33 4.77 15.31
C ASP A 213 -7.53 3.81 15.32
N ASN A 214 -8.14 3.56 14.16
CA ASN A 214 -9.28 2.67 13.89
C ASN A 214 -10.56 3.12 14.59
N ASP A 215 -10.79 4.45 14.68
CA ASP A 215 -11.97 5.02 15.30
C ASP A 215 -13.13 5.32 14.31
N ALA A 216 -12.93 5.00 13.02
CA ALA A 216 -13.76 5.29 11.85
C ALA A 216 -13.61 6.70 11.25
N ASN A 217 -12.73 7.54 11.79
CA ASN A 217 -12.45 8.87 11.25
C ASN A 217 -11.09 8.86 10.57
N MET A 218 -11.04 9.41 9.35
CA MET A 218 -9.80 9.48 8.59
C MET A 218 -9.06 10.77 8.91
N GLU A 219 -8.21 10.71 9.93
CA GLU A 219 -7.53 11.86 10.49
C GLU A 219 -6.16 12.12 9.84
N THR A 220 -5.62 11.14 9.10
CA THR A 220 -4.36 11.27 8.37
C THR A 220 -4.58 11.42 6.87
N PHE A 221 -4.02 12.47 6.28
CA PHE A 221 -4.07 12.79 4.86
C PHE A 221 -2.66 12.70 4.26
N ARG A 222 -2.51 12.05 3.10
CA ARG A 222 -1.26 12.02 2.33
C ARG A 222 -1.50 12.54 0.94
N TYR A 223 -0.60 13.39 0.46
CA TYR A 223 -0.66 13.98 -0.87
C TYR A 223 0.53 13.53 -1.71
N PHE A 224 0.24 13.23 -2.97
CA PHE A 224 1.20 12.65 -3.90
C PHE A 224 1.29 13.49 -5.16
N LYS A 225 2.50 13.59 -5.71
CA LYS A 225 2.77 14.21 -7.00
C LYS A 225 3.53 13.22 -7.87
N GLN A 226 2.96 12.88 -9.02
CA GLN A 226 3.51 11.83 -9.91
C GLN A 226 3.73 10.50 -9.18
N GLY A 227 2.80 10.13 -8.29
CA GLY A 227 2.87 8.90 -7.48
C GLY A 227 3.84 8.93 -6.30
N LYS A 228 4.58 10.02 -6.09
CA LYS A 228 5.52 10.19 -4.95
C LYS A 228 4.92 11.05 -3.87
N ILE A 229 5.07 10.66 -2.60
CA ILE A 229 4.59 11.47 -1.47
C ILE A 229 5.34 12.80 -1.42
N VAL A 230 4.60 13.88 -1.23
CA VAL A 230 5.14 15.24 -1.08
C VAL A 230 4.72 15.88 0.25
N GLU A 231 3.61 15.44 0.84
CA GLU A 231 3.08 15.99 2.08
C GLU A 231 2.22 14.96 2.81
N GLN A 232 2.30 14.96 4.13
CA GLN A 232 1.37 14.27 5.03
C GLN A 232 0.85 15.28 6.05
N LYS A 233 -0.45 15.21 6.34
CA LYS A 233 -1.12 16.02 7.35
C LYS A 233 -1.88 15.12 8.31
N LYS A 234 -1.99 15.53 9.58
CA LYS A 234 -2.82 14.87 10.58
C LYS A 234 -3.68 15.90 11.31
N ASP A 235 -4.98 15.68 11.33
CA ASP A 235 -6.03 16.46 12.02
C ASP A 235 -6.63 15.56 13.12
N ALA A 236 -5.92 15.42 14.23
CA ALA A 236 -6.18 14.40 15.24
C ALA A 236 -7.46 14.65 16.06
N ASP A 237 -7.98 15.88 16.08
CA ASP A 237 -9.25 16.20 16.74
C ASP A 237 -10.40 16.55 15.79
N LEU A 238 -10.17 16.41 14.47
CA LEU A 238 -11.16 16.54 13.41
C LEU A 238 -11.80 17.93 13.35
N ASP A 239 -11.04 18.95 13.73
CA ASP A 239 -11.49 20.34 13.75
C ASP A 239 -11.26 21.07 12.40
N GLY A 240 -10.61 20.40 11.45
CA GLY A 240 -10.27 20.89 10.12
C GLY A 240 -8.93 21.62 10.03
N TRP A 241 -8.28 21.88 11.16
CA TRP A 241 -6.86 22.24 11.24
C TRP A 241 -6.02 20.96 11.28
N CYS A 242 -4.77 21.01 10.83
CA CYS A 242 -3.89 19.85 10.90
C CYS A 242 -2.75 20.14 11.87
N GLU A 243 -2.80 19.54 13.06
CA GLU A 243 -1.82 19.73 14.12
C GLU A 243 -0.44 19.23 13.70
N VAL A 244 -0.35 18.29 12.76
CA VAL A 244 0.93 17.80 12.24
C VAL A 244 0.97 17.93 10.73
N VAL A 245 2.02 18.57 10.21
CA VAL A 245 2.31 18.65 8.78
C VAL A 245 3.74 18.20 8.54
N THR A 246 3.93 17.17 7.71
CA THR A 246 5.25 16.68 7.30
C THR A 246 5.40 16.83 5.79
N THR A 247 6.46 17.48 5.34
CA THR A 247 6.79 17.61 3.92
C THR A 247 7.86 16.59 3.53
N TYR A 248 7.80 16.16 2.26
CA TYR A 248 8.69 15.13 1.70
C TYR A 248 9.35 15.62 0.43
N LYS A 249 10.62 15.24 0.25
CA LYS A 249 11.40 15.42 -0.97
C LYS A 249 12.06 14.11 -1.35
N ASP A 250 11.86 13.68 -2.59
CA ASP A 250 12.34 12.37 -3.08
C ASP A 250 11.89 11.21 -2.17
N GLU A 251 10.64 11.29 -1.68
CA GLU A 251 9.99 10.32 -0.78
C GLU A 251 10.62 10.22 0.62
N LYS A 252 11.45 11.20 0.99
CA LYS A 252 12.12 11.32 2.28
C LYS A 252 11.58 12.53 3.04
N PRO A 253 11.31 12.44 4.35
CA PRO A 253 10.86 13.60 5.12
C PRO A 253 11.95 14.68 5.10
N CYS A 254 11.52 15.94 4.94
CA CYS A 254 12.42 17.11 4.99
C CYS A 254 12.10 18.05 6.15
N GLU A 255 10.82 18.29 6.43
CA GLU A 255 10.38 19.16 7.52
C GLU A 255 9.10 18.61 8.13
N GLU A 256 8.97 18.70 9.45
CA GLU A 256 7.74 18.44 10.18
C GLU A 256 7.43 19.64 11.09
N GLN A 257 6.18 20.08 11.04
CA GLN A 257 5.63 21.16 11.85
C GLN A 257 4.52 20.58 12.73
N LYS A 258 4.49 20.99 14.00
CA LYS A 258 3.58 20.49 15.01
C LYS A 258 2.99 21.63 15.83
N ASP A 259 1.68 21.61 15.98
CA ASP A 259 0.90 22.41 16.92
C ASP A 259 0.61 21.50 18.12
N THR A 260 1.32 21.71 19.21
CA THR A 260 1.30 20.85 20.39
C THR A 260 0.30 21.34 21.45
N ASN A 261 -0.10 22.61 21.38
CA ASN A 261 -1.05 23.22 22.32
C ASN A 261 -2.46 23.41 21.74
N LYS A 262 -2.64 23.14 20.44
CA LYS A 262 -3.89 23.20 19.67
C LYS A 262 -4.46 24.62 19.53
N ASP A 263 -3.59 25.61 19.39
CA ASP A 263 -3.99 27.02 19.20
C ASP A 263 -4.05 27.45 17.72
N LYS A 264 -3.86 26.50 16.79
CA LYS A 264 -3.78 26.67 15.33
C LYS A 264 -2.52 27.39 14.85
N THR A 265 -1.46 27.38 15.66
CA THR A 265 -0.13 27.88 15.32
C THR A 265 0.89 26.78 15.57
N PHE A 266 1.82 26.57 14.62
CA PHE A 266 2.88 25.59 14.82
C PHE A 266 3.92 26.12 15.81
N ASP A 267 4.13 25.42 16.92
CA ASP A 267 5.13 25.73 17.93
C ASP A 267 6.36 24.81 17.87
N CYS A 268 6.30 23.66 17.19
CA CYS A 268 7.41 22.71 17.10
C CYS A 268 7.77 22.43 15.64
N PHE A 269 9.05 22.61 15.30
CA PHE A 269 9.60 22.43 13.97
C PHE A 269 10.74 21.42 14.01
N LEU A 270 10.73 20.43 13.11
CA LEU A 270 11.75 19.40 13.02
C LEU A 270 12.26 19.29 11.59
N THR A 271 13.55 19.50 11.40
CA THR A 271 14.21 19.38 10.09
C THR A 271 14.92 18.04 9.96
N TYR A 272 14.81 17.44 8.79
CA TYR A 272 15.39 16.15 8.45
C TYR A 272 16.48 16.28 7.37
N LYS A 273 17.49 15.42 7.44
CA LYS A 273 18.49 15.24 6.38
C LYS A 273 18.85 13.77 6.28
N ASN A 274 18.75 13.20 5.08
CA ASN A 274 19.00 11.77 4.82
C ASN A 274 18.18 10.85 5.75
N ASP A 275 16.87 11.10 5.87
CA ASP A 275 15.92 10.34 6.71
C ASP A 275 16.17 10.39 8.22
N ARG A 276 16.92 11.40 8.69
CA ARG A 276 17.25 11.56 10.11
C ARG A 276 16.95 12.97 10.59
N PRO A 277 16.44 13.14 11.82
CA PRO A 277 16.29 14.47 12.41
C PRO A 277 17.68 15.09 12.60
N VAL A 278 17.83 16.35 12.24
CA VAL A 278 19.09 17.11 12.41
C VAL A 278 18.94 18.34 13.27
N CYS A 279 17.76 18.97 13.27
CA CYS A 279 17.47 20.14 14.09
C CYS A 279 16.01 20.11 14.53
N GLN A 280 15.75 20.38 15.81
CA GLN A 280 14.42 20.67 16.34
C GLN A 280 14.41 22.07 16.94
N GLU A 281 13.40 22.86 16.61
CA GLU A 281 13.16 24.17 17.19
C GLU A 281 11.77 24.19 17.80
N LYS A 282 11.61 24.80 18.97
CA LYS A 282 10.31 24.95 19.63
C LYS A 282 10.10 26.36 20.17
N ASP A 283 8.85 26.77 20.19
CA ASP A 283 8.31 27.86 20.98
C ASP A 283 7.65 27.25 22.23
N THR A 284 8.37 27.24 23.35
CA THR A 284 7.97 26.48 24.54
C THR A 284 6.95 27.24 25.39
N ASN A 285 6.87 28.56 25.25
CA ASN A 285 5.91 29.42 25.96
C ASN A 285 4.76 29.94 25.08
N PHE A 286 4.75 29.58 23.79
CA PHE A 286 3.70 29.89 22.81
C PHE A 286 3.52 31.40 22.59
N ASP A 287 4.64 32.15 22.54
CA ASP A 287 4.63 33.60 22.32
C ASP A 287 4.89 34.00 20.85
N GLY A 288 5.09 33.03 19.97
CA GLY A 288 5.43 33.19 18.56
C GLY A 288 6.94 33.24 18.27
N THR A 289 7.78 33.20 19.31
CA THR A 289 9.24 33.22 19.18
C THR A 289 9.84 31.90 19.65
N ARG A 290 10.63 31.27 18.78
CA ARG A 290 11.32 30.02 19.12
C ARG A 290 12.37 30.27 20.22
N ASP A 291 12.27 29.53 21.31
CA ASP A 291 13.10 29.67 22.51
C ASP A 291 13.93 28.40 22.81
N PHE A 292 13.66 27.30 22.13
CA PHE A 292 14.35 26.01 22.28
C PHE A 292 14.91 25.55 20.94
N PHE A 293 16.19 25.16 20.91
CA PHE A 293 16.88 24.67 19.71
C PHE A 293 17.72 23.44 20.05
N CYS A 294 17.54 22.33 19.34
CA CYS A 294 18.26 21.08 19.58
C CYS A 294 18.86 20.53 18.28
N ASP A 295 20.18 20.36 18.27
CA ASP A 295 20.93 19.75 17.17
C ASP A 295 21.17 18.25 17.45
N PHE A 296 20.91 17.38 16.48
CA PHE A 296 21.04 15.93 16.64
C PHE A 296 22.26 15.34 15.91
N ASP A 297 22.80 14.25 16.44
CA ASP A 297 23.81 13.43 15.77
C ASP A 297 23.19 12.44 14.78
N ALA A 298 24.06 11.68 14.10
CA ALA A 298 23.67 10.68 13.12
C ALA A 298 22.86 9.49 13.72
N SER A 299 22.82 9.34 15.04
CA SER A 299 22.01 8.35 15.75
C SER A 299 20.68 8.91 16.28
N GLY A 300 20.42 10.20 16.05
CA GLY A 300 19.23 10.90 16.54
C GLY A 300 19.33 11.34 18.00
N GLN A 301 20.53 11.31 18.59
CA GLN A 301 20.76 11.79 19.95
C GLN A 301 21.12 13.28 19.94
N PRO A 302 20.71 14.06 20.95
CA PRO A 302 21.11 15.45 21.07
C PRO A 302 22.64 15.58 21.13
N THR A 303 23.18 16.60 20.46
CA THR A 303 24.59 17.03 20.56
C THR A 303 24.71 18.38 21.22
N LYS A 304 23.73 19.26 20.97
CA LYS A 304 23.67 20.61 21.50
C LYS A 304 22.22 21.05 21.67
N ILE A 305 21.90 21.58 22.82
CA ILE A 305 20.62 22.23 23.11
C ILE A 305 20.89 23.67 23.51
N ARG A 306 20.19 24.64 22.91
CA ARG A 306 20.25 26.07 23.22
C ARG A 306 18.85 26.52 23.63
N GLU A 307 18.74 27.22 24.75
CA GLU A 307 17.47 27.57 25.37
C GLU A 307 17.48 29.02 25.90
N ASP A 308 16.38 29.73 25.68
CA ASP A 308 16.00 30.95 26.37
C ASP A 308 14.94 30.61 27.43
N THR A 309 15.41 30.16 28.60
CA THR A 309 14.54 29.73 29.70
C THR A 309 13.87 30.88 30.43
N ARG A 310 14.31 32.12 30.18
CA ARG A 310 13.70 33.35 30.72
C ARG A 310 12.79 34.06 29.72
N HIS A 311 12.69 33.57 28.48
CA HIS A 311 11.89 34.14 27.39
C HIS A 311 12.18 35.63 27.16
N THR A 312 13.47 35.97 27.09
CA THR A 312 13.96 37.35 26.92
C THR A 312 14.36 37.70 25.48
N GLY A 313 14.27 36.75 24.56
CA GLY A 313 14.83 36.78 23.21
C GLY A 313 16.32 36.45 23.16
N ARG A 314 16.91 35.92 24.24
CA ARG A 314 18.35 35.61 24.33
C ARG A 314 18.58 34.26 24.98
N ILE A 315 19.44 33.46 24.35
CA ILE A 315 19.84 32.16 24.91
C ILE A 315 20.57 32.37 26.24
N ASP A 316 20.00 31.84 27.32
CA ASP A 316 20.59 31.84 28.66
C ASP A 316 21.13 30.48 29.09
N ARG A 317 20.84 29.40 28.33
CA ARG A 317 21.35 28.05 28.61
C ARG A 317 21.81 27.33 27.34
N ILE A 318 23.00 26.76 27.39
CA ILE A 318 23.51 25.87 26.33
C ILE A 318 23.99 24.56 26.96
N ARG A 319 23.47 23.42 26.49
CA ARG A 319 23.84 22.09 26.95
C ARG A 319 24.51 21.33 25.80
N TYR A 320 25.66 20.72 26.06
CA TYR A 320 26.41 19.90 25.12
C TYR A 320 26.36 18.46 25.57
N PHE A 321 26.22 17.56 24.60
CA PHE A 321 26.02 16.13 24.82
C PHE A 321 27.01 15.31 23.98
N GLU A 322 27.47 14.20 24.53
CA GLU A 322 28.22 13.17 23.81
C GLU A 322 27.55 11.82 24.06
N LYS A 323 27.17 11.12 22.98
CA LYS A 323 26.46 9.83 23.07
C LYS A 323 25.23 9.89 23.99
N GLY A 324 24.49 10.99 23.91
CA GLY A 324 23.26 11.21 24.67
C GLY A 324 23.45 11.64 26.13
N GLU A 325 24.68 11.63 26.66
CA GLU A 325 24.97 12.11 28.01
C GLU A 325 25.42 13.57 28.00
N PRO A 326 24.95 14.42 28.94
CA PRO A 326 25.44 15.79 29.05
C PRO A 326 26.91 15.78 29.47
N VAL A 327 27.74 16.55 28.77
CA VAL A 327 29.18 16.71 29.07
C VAL A 327 29.51 18.13 29.53
N LYS A 328 28.74 19.12 29.11
CA LYS A 328 28.95 20.53 29.45
C LYS A 328 27.64 21.30 29.43
N VAL A 329 27.45 22.21 30.38
CA VAL A 329 26.36 23.19 30.40
C VAL A 329 26.95 24.58 30.62
N GLU A 330 26.56 25.53 29.79
CA GLU A 330 26.84 26.95 29.94
C GLU A 330 25.53 27.64 30.32
N TYR A 331 25.56 28.52 31.32
CA TYR A 331 24.36 29.18 31.85
C TYR A 331 24.63 30.63 32.22
N ASP A 332 23.72 31.54 31.89
CA ASP A 332 23.74 32.93 32.32
C ASP A 332 22.95 33.05 33.62
N THR A 333 23.63 33.12 34.75
CA THR A 333 23.00 33.13 36.07
C THR A 333 22.26 34.44 36.37
N LYS A 334 22.63 35.54 35.69
CA LYS A 334 22.14 36.90 35.99
C LYS A 334 21.18 37.46 34.93
N GLY A 335 21.02 36.79 33.79
CA GLY A 335 20.16 37.24 32.68
C GLY A 335 20.71 38.46 31.95
N ASN A 336 22.04 38.65 31.96
CA ASN A 336 22.68 39.80 31.35
C ASN A 336 23.24 39.52 29.94
N GLY A 337 22.96 38.35 29.38
CA GLY A 337 23.40 37.88 28.07
C GLY A 337 24.81 37.28 28.04
N TYR A 338 25.40 36.99 29.21
CA TYR A 338 26.71 36.36 29.32
C TYR A 338 26.60 35.06 30.11
N LEU A 339 27.00 33.95 29.49
CA LEU A 339 27.00 32.62 30.10
C LEU A 339 28.17 32.51 31.10
N ASP A 340 27.98 33.06 32.30
CA ASP A 340 29.00 33.15 33.36
C ASP A 340 29.28 31.80 34.04
N GLN A 341 28.32 30.89 34.06
CA GLN A 341 28.46 29.58 34.68
C GLN A 341 28.79 28.50 33.65
N ILE A 342 29.83 27.69 33.91
CA ILE A 342 30.15 26.50 33.13
C ILE A 342 30.17 25.28 34.05
N SER A 343 29.33 24.30 33.77
CA SER A 343 29.22 23.02 34.48
C SER A 343 29.72 21.89 33.59
N ILE A 344 30.71 21.12 34.05
CA ILE A 344 31.31 19.98 33.32
C ILE A 344 30.89 18.67 33.99
N PHE A 345 30.51 17.71 33.16
CA PHE A 345 30.01 16.40 33.56
C PHE A 345 30.93 15.30 33.05
N LYS A 346 31.08 14.23 33.84
CA LYS A 346 31.79 13.00 33.46
C LYS A 346 30.95 11.80 33.88
N ASN A 347 30.67 10.88 32.95
CA ASN A 347 29.82 9.70 33.16
C ASN A 347 28.47 10.09 33.79
N GLY A 348 27.79 11.08 33.21
CA GLY A 348 26.53 11.64 33.70
C GLY A 348 26.57 12.39 35.04
N ARG A 349 27.73 12.57 35.68
CA ARG A 349 27.85 13.24 36.99
C ARG A 349 28.57 14.59 36.88
N LEU A 350 28.02 15.62 37.53
CA LEU A 350 28.66 16.93 37.62
C LEU A 350 29.99 16.82 38.38
N CYS A 351 31.10 17.16 37.74
CA CYS A 351 32.44 17.05 38.33
C CYS A 351 33.09 18.41 38.63
N MET A 352 32.74 19.43 37.86
CA MET A 352 33.31 20.77 38.01
C MET A 352 32.27 21.81 37.61
N GLN A 353 32.24 22.91 38.33
CA GLN A 353 31.47 24.09 37.98
C GLN A 353 32.34 25.32 38.16
N THR A 354 32.32 26.23 37.19
CA THR A 354 33.03 27.50 37.24
C THR A 354 32.06 28.66 37.08
N LEU A 355 32.40 29.82 37.66
CA LEU A 355 31.66 31.07 37.52
C LEU A 355 32.63 32.19 37.15
N ASP A 356 32.32 32.98 36.13
CA ASP A 356 33.02 34.21 35.71
C ASP A 356 32.05 35.39 35.75
N GLU A 357 32.05 36.12 36.87
CA GLU A 357 31.16 37.26 37.07
C GLU A 357 31.65 38.54 36.39
N ASN A 358 32.97 38.66 36.20
CA ASN A 358 33.62 39.87 35.72
C ASN A 358 33.73 39.93 34.17
N LYS A 359 33.40 38.82 33.49
CA LYS A 359 33.38 38.63 32.03
C LYS A 359 34.76 38.66 31.36
N ASP A 360 35.84 38.36 32.08
CA ASP A 360 37.21 38.35 31.55
C ASP A 360 37.62 37.00 30.91
N LYS A 361 36.70 36.03 30.85
CA LYS A 361 36.88 34.64 30.39
C LYS A 361 37.76 33.80 31.32
N ARG A 362 37.99 34.26 32.55
CA ARG A 362 38.71 33.52 33.59
C ARG A 362 37.74 33.30 34.75
N PRO A 363 37.61 32.08 35.25
CA PRO A 363 36.65 31.81 36.31
C PRO A 363 37.11 32.43 37.63
N ASP A 364 36.26 33.29 38.20
CA ASP A 364 36.40 33.84 39.55
C ASP A 364 36.22 32.75 40.61
N VAL A 365 35.30 31.79 40.36
CA VAL A 365 35.00 30.68 41.26
C VAL A 365 35.19 29.35 40.53
N ASN A 366 35.86 28.40 41.19
CA ASN A 366 36.00 27.03 40.74
C ASN A 366 35.50 26.08 41.84
N ILE A 367 34.49 25.27 41.53
CA ILE A 367 33.88 24.29 42.43
C ILE A 367 34.15 22.90 41.86
N PHE A 368 34.91 22.07 42.59
CA PHE A 368 35.18 20.69 42.21
C PHE A 368 34.32 19.75 43.06
N LEU A 369 33.56 18.88 42.39
CA LEU A 369 32.67 17.91 43.04
C LEU A 369 33.29 16.52 42.88
N GLY A 370 33.92 16.06 43.95
CA GLY A 370 34.54 14.73 44.02
C GLY A 370 33.67 13.70 44.72
N HIS A 371 33.88 12.42 44.43
CA HIS A 371 33.19 11.28 45.06
C HIS A 371 33.56 11.02 46.52
N ARG A 372 34.24 11.96 47.18
CA ARG A 372 34.60 11.91 48.59
C ARG A 372 34.47 13.31 49.17
N THR A 373 33.56 13.44 50.12
CA THR A 373 33.47 14.57 51.05
C THR A 373 34.85 14.89 51.60
N PHE A 374 35.42 16.02 51.19
CA PHE A 374 36.27 16.89 52.02
C PHE A 374 36.24 18.26 51.36
N VAL A 375 35.36 19.12 51.86
CA VAL A 375 35.45 20.56 51.60
C VAL A 375 36.67 21.05 52.37
N TRP A 376 37.77 21.36 51.68
CA TRP A 376 38.82 22.20 52.23
C TRP A 376 38.41 23.65 52.03
N VAL A 377 37.85 24.26 53.07
CA VAL A 377 37.86 25.72 53.20
C VAL A 377 39.24 26.07 53.75
N THR A 378 40.07 26.77 52.99
CA THR A 378 41.31 27.35 53.51
C THR A 378 40.97 28.55 54.41
N PRO A 379 41.30 28.56 55.72
CA PRO A 379 41.23 29.77 56.51
C PRO A 379 42.49 30.60 56.25
N ILE A 380 42.31 31.85 55.88
CA ILE A 380 43.35 32.88 55.96
C ILE A 380 43.79 32.98 57.43
N CYS A 381 45.10 32.90 57.65
CA CYS A 381 45.76 32.96 58.95
C CYS A 381 45.29 34.12 59.82
N CYS A 382 44.97 33.83 61.09
CA CYS A 382 45.47 34.60 62.24
C CYS A 382 45.23 33.85 63.57
N GLY A 383 46.33 33.44 64.20
CA GLY A 383 46.54 33.56 65.65
C GLY A 383 45.69 32.74 66.63
N HIS A 384 46.36 31.72 67.19
CA HIS A 384 46.27 31.25 68.59
C HIS A 384 45.24 30.20 69.03
N ALA A 385 45.82 29.27 69.80
CA ALA A 385 45.30 28.42 70.86
C ALA A 385 44.74 27.04 70.50
N LEU A 386 45.52 26.03 70.91
CA LEU A 386 45.16 24.63 71.06
C LEU A 386 43.88 24.44 71.89
N MET A 387 43.01 23.53 71.46
CA MET A 387 42.38 22.54 72.36
C MET A 387 42.15 21.23 71.60
N THR A 388 42.79 20.17 72.06
CA THR A 388 42.52 18.77 71.73
C THR A 388 41.26 18.31 72.46
N TRP A 389 40.29 17.68 71.79
CA TRP A 389 39.42 16.68 72.41
C TRP A 389 39.08 15.57 71.40
N ASN A 390 39.04 14.34 71.92
CA ASN A 390 39.03 13.07 71.23
C ASN A 390 37.59 12.54 71.09
N ALA A 391 37.34 11.81 69.99
CA ALA A 391 36.37 10.71 69.77
C ALA A 391 34.94 10.75 70.37
N ALA A 392 33.94 10.57 69.48
CA ALA A 392 33.11 9.35 69.37
C ALA A 392 31.63 9.63 68.94
N GLY A 393 31.20 8.92 67.89
CA GLY A 393 29.85 8.35 67.72
C GLY A 393 28.66 9.28 67.42
N PHE A 394 28.00 9.09 66.28
CA PHE A 394 26.71 8.37 66.23
C PHE A 394 26.19 8.17 64.79
N LEU A 395 25.57 7.01 64.61
CA LEU A 395 24.79 6.54 63.47
C LEU A 395 23.38 7.15 63.47
N LEU A 396 22.64 6.86 62.38
CA LEU A 396 21.19 7.02 62.08
C LEU A 396 20.94 8.15 61.08
N GLY A 397 20.20 7.96 59.99
CA GLY A 397 19.42 6.83 59.48
C GLY A 397 18.89 7.19 58.10
#